data_AF-A0A934MPQ5-F1
#
_entry.id   AF-A0A934MPQ5-F1
#
_cell.length_a   1.000
_cell.length_b   1.000
_cell.length_c   1.000
_cell.angle_alpha   90.00
_cell.angle_beta   90.00
_cell.angle_gamma   90.00
#
_symmetry.space_group_name_H-M   'P 1'
#
loop_
_entity.id
_entity.type
_entity.pdbx_description
1 polymer ?
#
loop_
_entity_poly.entity_id
_entity_poly.type
_entity_poly.pdbx_seq_one_letter_code
_entity_poly.pdbx_strand_id
1 'polypeptide(L)'
;MRKRQELEKAVERQAAPLQPFKARQIVLALEDMEYRQLLQYDERGELDPASVNRALKQMAAQEPNLFYTPEAARDLNDASLQSKAAGASASAVIPRSQKKT
;
A
#
# COMPACT_ATOMS: atom_id res chain seq x y z
N MET A 1 -25.73 -9.99 5.64
CA MET A 1 -25.62 -8.52 5.48
C MET A 1 -24.72 -7.82 6.52
N ARG A 2 -24.53 -8.32 7.76
CA ARG A 2 -23.71 -7.61 8.79
C ARG A 2 -22.22 -7.43 8.43
N LYS A 3 -21.57 -8.46 7.87
CA LYS A 3 -20.13 -8.46 7.55
C LYS A 3 -19.70 -7.35 6.57
N ARG A 4 -20.60 -6.92 5.68
CA ARG A 4 -20.29 -5.90 4.67
C ARG A 4 -20.20 -4.50 5.26
N GLN A 5 -21.10 -4.17 6.19
CA GLN A 5 -21.08 -2.88 6.89
C GLN A 5 -19.84 -2.74 7.79
N GLU A 6 -19.38 -3.84 8.38
CA GLU A 6 -18.15 -3.85 9.19
C GLU A 6 -16.91 -3.66 8.33
N LEU A 7 -16.88 -4.31 7.16
CA LEU A 7 -15.84 -4.11 6.16
C LEU A 7 -15.81 -2.65 5.68
N GLU A 8 -16.96 -2.08 5.31
CA GLU A 8 -17.08 -0.68 4.89
C GLU A 8 -16.54 0.28 5.96
N LYS A 9 -16.95 0.13 7.23
CA LYS A 9 -16.46 0.96 8.33
C LYS A 9 -14.97 0.80 8.60
N ALA A 10 -14.46 -0.43 8.52
CA ALA A 10 -13.04 -0.71 8.71
C ALA A 10 -12.20 -0.10 7.58
N VAL A 11 -12.66 -0.23 6.34
CA VAL A 11 -12.04 0.40 5.17
C VAL A 11 -12.08 1.91 5.27
N GLU A 12 -13.21 2.50 5.63
CA GLU A 12 -13.34 3.96 5.80
C GLU A 12 -12.35 4.50 6.85
N ARG A 13 -12.20 3.80 7.99
CA ARG A 13 -11.24 4.17 9.04
C ARG A 13 -9.79 3.98 8.63
N GLN A 14 -9.47 2.85 8.00
CA GLN A 14 -8.09 2.50 7.65
C GLN A 14 -7.60 3.15 6.36
N ALA A 15 -8.52 3.47 5.45
CA ALA A 15 -8.23 4.17 4.20
C ALA A 15 -8.35 5.70 4.34
N ALA A 16 -8.91 6.23 5.42
CA ALA A 16 -8.88 7.67 5.73
C ALA A 16 -7.50 8.34 5.50
N PRO A 17 -6.37 7.79 5.97
CA PRO A 17 -5.05 8.37 5.70
C PRO A 17 -4.62 8.26 4.22
N LEU A 18 -5.18 7.33 3.47
CA LEU A 18 -4.90 7.12 2.04
C LEU A 18 -5.82 7.93 1.12
N GLN A 19 -6.88 8.56 1.67
CA GLN A 19 -7.89 9.34 0.95
C GLN A 19 -8.29 8.73 -0.42
N PRO A 20 -8.78 7.48 -0.43
CA PRO A 20 -9.00 6.77 -1.68
C PRO A 20 -10.06 7.46 -2.55
N PHE A 21 -9.73 7.67 -3.82
CA PHE A 21 -10.66 8.26 -4.79
C PHE A 21 -11.93 7.40 -4.98
N LYS A 22 -11.83 6.08 -4.85
CA LYS A 22 -12.96 5.15 -5.05
C LYS A 22 -13.16 4.17 -3.88
N ALA A 23 -13.46 4.70 -2.69
CA ALA A 23 -13.71 3.89 -1.49
C ALA A 23 -14.68 2.72 -1.69
N ARG A 24 -15.78 2.90 -2.42
CA ARG A 24 -16.75 1.81 -2.70
C ARG A 24 -16.17 0.69 -3.58
N GLN A 25 -15.30 1.03 -4.53
CA GLN A 25 -14.66 0.00 -5.37
C GLN A 25 -13.59 -0.76 -4.58
N ILE A 26 -12.90 -0.11 -3.65
CA ILE A 26 -11.97 -0.78 -2.74
C ILE A 26 -12.69 -1.80 -1.87
N VAL A 27 -13.86 -1.46 -1.32
CA VAL A 27 -14.67 -2.41 -0.55
C VAL A 27 -15.05 -3.62 -1.41
N LEU A 28 -15.50 -3.41 -2.65
CA LEU A 28 -15.82 -4.48 -3.58
C LEU A 28 -14.60 -5.36 -3.92
N ALA A 29 -13.44 -4.74 -4.16
CA ALA A 29 -12.20 -5.46 -4.42
C ALA A 29 -11.75 -6.28 -3.19
N LEU A 30 -11.94 -5.77 -1.97
CA LEU A 30 -11.67 -6.51 -0.73
C LEU A 30 -12.65 -7.67 -0.49
N GLU A 31 -13.85 -7.63 -1.07
CA GLU A 31 -14.80 -8.76 -1.09
C GLU A 31 -14.38 -9.84 -2.11
N ASP A 32 -13.51 -9.52 -3.07
CA ASP A 32 -13.06 -10.42 -4.13
C ASP A 32 -12.07 -11.49 -3.64
N MET A 33 -12.01 -12.63 -4.33
CA MET A 33 -11.28 -13.81 -3.84
C MET A 33 -9.77 -13.59 -3.70
N GLU A 34 -9.16 -12.67 -4.45
CA GLU A 34 -7.73 -12.36 -4.35
C GLU A 34 -7.39 -11.64 -3.03
N TYR A 35 -8.16 -10.63 -2.66
CA TYR A 35 -7.83 -9.80 -1.50
C TYR A 35 -8.50 -10.28 -0.22
N ARG A 36 -9.58 -11.07 -0.32
CA ARG A 36 -10.26 -11.66 0.84
C ARG A 36 -9.36 -12.58 1.66
N GLN A 37 -8.32 -13.16 1.05
CA GLN A 37 -7.32 -14.01 1.70
C GLN A 37 -6.42 -13.21 2.66
N LEU A 38 -6.29 -11.90 2.40
CA LEU A 38 -5.48 -10.99 3.19
C LEU A 38 -6.24 -10.47 4.42
N LEU A 39 -7.57 -10.61 4.42
CA LEU A 39 -8.44 -10.20 5.51
C LEU A 39 -8.45 -11.28 6.60
N GLN A 40 -8.03 -10.90 7.80
CA GLN A 40 -8.10 -11.76 8.97
C GLN A 40 -9.26 -11.32 9.87
N TYR A 41 -9.92 -12.31 10.44
CA TYR A 41 -10.94 -12.14 11.46
C TYR A 41 -10.40 -12.70 12.77
N ASP A 42 -10.66 -12.00 13.87
CA ASP A 42 -10.32 -12.48 15.21
C ASP A 42 -11.26 -13.61 15.66
N GLU A 43 -11.02 -14.13 16.86
CA GLU A 43 -11.84 -15.19 17.46
C GLU A 43 -13.29 -14.78 17.73
N ARG A 44 -13.57 -13.47 17.72
CA ARG A 44 -14.90 -12.87 17.92
C ARG A 44 -15.61 -12.63 16.58
N GLY A 45 -14.94 -12.89 15.46
CA GLY A 45 -15.43 -12.64 14.11
C GLY A 45 -15.34 -11.17 13.69
N GLU A 46 -14.60 -10.35 14.44
CA GLU A 46 -14.31 -8.95 14.11
C GLU A 46 -13.11 -8.88 13.16
N LEU A 47 -13.14 -7.92 12.23
CA LEU A 47 -12.11 -7.77 11.22
C LEU A 47 -10.85 -7.13 11.82
N ASP A 48 -9.68 -7.77 11.67
CA ASP A 48 -8.43 -7.24 12.21
C ASP A 48 -8.00 -6.00 11.40
N PRO A 49 -7.91 -4.80 12.02
CA PRO A 49 -7.52 -3.57 11.34
C PRO A 49 -6.12 -3.64 10.72
N ALA A 50 -5.19 -4.41 11.29
CA ALA A 50 -3.85 -4.55 10.73
C ALA A 50 -3.89 -5.35 9.41
N SER A 51 -4.69 -6.41 9.34
CA SER A 51 -4.94 -7.16 8.10
C SER A 51 -5.55 -6.28 6.99
N VAL A 52 -6.53 -5.44 7.33
CA VAL A 52 -7.13 -4.47 6.39
C VAL A 52 -6.10 -3.48 5.87
N ASN A 53 -5.27 -2.94 6.76
CA ASN A 53 -4.23 -1.98 6.37
C ASN A 53 -3.22 -2.60 5.38
N ARG A 54 -2.83 -3.88 5.59
CA ARG A 54 -1.97 -4.61 4.65
C ARG A 54 -2.64 -4.84 3.31
N ALA A 55 -3.91 -5.25 3.31
CA ALA A 55 -4.69 -5.46 2.10
C ALA A 55 -4.82 -4.15 1.29
N LEU A 56 -5.13 -3.03 1.96
CA LEU A 56 -5.20 -1.71 1.34
C LEU A 56 -3.85 -1.28 0.74
N LYS A 57 -2.73 -1.51 1.43
CA LYS A 57 -1.40 -1.20 0.91
C LYS A 57 -1.02 -2.04 -0.31
N GLN A 58 -1.33 -3.33 -0.30
CA GLN A 58 -1.11 -4.19 -1.45
C GLN A 58 -1.97 -3.78 -2.64
N MET A 59 -3.26 -3.49 -2.40
CA MET A 59 -4.16 -3.01 -3.43
C MET A 59 -3.75 -1.64 -3.98
N ALA A 60 -3.23 -0.73 -3.15
CA ALA A 60 -2.68 0.54 -3.62
C ALA A 60 -1.43 0.37 -4.50
N ALA A 61 -0.65 -0.70 -4.29
CA ALA A 61 0.52 -1.03 -5.10
C ALA A 61 0.15 -1.74 -6.41
N GLN A 62 -0.84 -2.62 -6.40
CA GLN A 62 -1.28 -3.36 -7.59
C GLN A 62 -2.26 -2.54 -8.45
N GLU A 63 -3.16 -1.81 -7.82
CA GLU A 63 -4.23 -1.03 -8.43
C GLU A 63 -4.22 0.42 -7.92
N PRO A 64 -3.17 1.20 -8.21
CA PRO A 64 -3.05 2.59 -7.75
C PRO A 64 -4.22 3.47 -8.22
N ASN A 65 -4.88 3.11 -9.32
CA ASN A 65 -6.05 3.81 -9.89
C ASN A 65 -7.29 3.82 -8.96
N LEU A 66 -7.34 2.95 -7.95
CA LEU A 66 -8.42 2.90 -6.96
C LEU A 66 -8.20 3.91 -5.82
N PHE A 67 -6.94 4.27 -5.57
CA PHE A 67 -6.52 5.11 -4.45
C PHE A 67 -6.20 6.52 -4.92
N TYR A 68 -5.49 6.66 -6.03
CA TYR A 68 -4.96 7.91 -6.54
C TYR A 68 -5.70 8.36 -7.80
N THR A 69 -5.74 9.68 -8.03
CA THR A 69 -6.14 10.22 -9.33
C THR A 69 -5.14 9.74 -10.40
N PRO A 70 -5.52 9.66 -11.68
CA PRO A 70 -4.62 9.22 -12.74
C PRO A 70 -3.33 10.05 -12.82
N GLU A 71 -3.36 11.31 -12.41
CA GLU A 71 -2.17 12.18 -12.30
C GLU A 71 -1.26 11.77 -11.14
N ALA A 72 -1.81 11.52 -9.95
CA ALA A 72 -1.04 11.08 -8.78
C ALA A 72 -0.54 9.62 -8.89
N ALA A 73 -1.28 8.75 -9.58
CA ALA A 73 -0.85 7.38 -9.87
C ALA A 73 0.38 7.33 -10.78
N ARG A 74 0.51 8.27 -11.73
CA ARG A 74 1.68 8.39 -12.61
C ARG A 74 2.93 8.81 -11.83
N ASP A 75 2.78 9.74 -10.88
CA ASP A 75 3.88 10.26 -10.06
C ASP A 75 4.49 9.17 -9.14
N LEU A 76 3.63 8.33 -8.55
CA LEU A 76 4.06 7.17 -7.74
C LEU A 76 4.77 6.08 -8.55
N ASN A 77 4.33 5.84 -9.79
CA ASN A 77 4.99 4.88 -10.68
C ASN A 77 6.39 5.37 -11.09
N ASP A 78 6.54 6.67 -11.32
CA ASP A 78 7.83 7.28 -11.67
C ASP A 78 8.83 7.25 -10.49
N ALA A 79 8.37 7.57 -9.28
CA ALA A 79 9.19 7.52 -8.06
C ALA A 79 9.67 6.10 -7.69
N SER A 80 8.85 5.07 -7.95
CA SER A 80 9.22 3.67 -7.74
C SER A 80 10.31 3.21 -8.72
N LEU A 81 10.23 3.65 -9.97
CA LEU A 81 11.26 3.38 -10.99
C LEU A 81 12.57 4.12 -10.69
N GLN A 82 12.49 5.35 -10.16
CA GLN A 82 13.67 6.14 -9.80
C GLN A 82 14.40 5.59 -8.56
N SER A 83 13.65 5.04 -7.59
CA SER A 83 14.23 4.37 -6.40
C SER A 83 14.94 3.06 -6.76
N LYS A 84 14.51 2.39 -7.82
CA LYS A 84 15.17 1.17 -8.34
C LYS A 84 16.41 1.50 -9.18
N ALA A 85 16.43 2.65 -9.86
CA ALA A 85 17.58 3.13 -10.62
C ALA A 85 18.72 3.67 -9.73
N ALA A 86 18.42 4.22 -8.54
CA ALA A 86 19.44 4.77 -7.65
C ALA A 86 20.27 3.71 -6.89
N GLY A 87 19.88 2.42 -6.95
CA GLY A 87 20.59 1.32 -6.29
C GLY A 87 21.80 0.76 -7.06
N ALA A 88 22.05 1.19 -8.30
CA ALA A 88 23.10 0.65 -9.16
C ALA A 88 24.37 1.53 -9.27
N SER A 89 24.59 2.47 -8.34
CA SER A 89 25.83 3.27 -8.32
C SER A 89 26.25 3.64 -6.91
N ALA A 90 26.58 2.62 -6.10
CA ALA A 90 27.29 2.83 -4.84
C ALA A 90 28.29 1.69 -4.61
N SER A 91 29.52 1.86 -5.12
CA SER A 91 30.75 1.46 -4.42
C SER A 91 31.99 1.76 -5.27
N ALA A 92 32.76 2.78 -4.87
CA ALA A 92 34.21 2.70 -4.63
C ALA A 92 34.89 4.07 -4.85
N VAL A 93 34.80 4.97 -3.86
CA VAL A 93 35.90 5.91 -3.57
C VAL A 93 36.22 5.77 -2.09
N ILE A 94 37.29 5.03 -1.81
CA ILE A 94 37.89 4.90 -0.49
C ILE A 94 38.89 6.07 -0.34
N PRO A 95 38.76 6.98 0.63
CA PRO A 95 39.82 7.96 0.89
C PRO A 95 40.91 7.30 1.75
N ARG A 96 42.05 6.96 1.13
CA ARG A 96 43.25 6.54 1.89
C ARG A 96 44.11 7.76 2.19
N SER A 97 43.90 8.31 3.38
CA SER A 97 44.80 9.27 4.02
C SER A 97 46.22 8.70 4.06
N GLN A 98 47.18 9.39 3.43
CA GLN A 98 48.61 9.11 3.60
C GLN A 98 49.28 10.34 4.20
N LYS A 99 49.76 10.15 5.42
CA LYS A 99 50.58 11.05 6.20
C LYS A 99 52.05 10.79 5.85
N LYS A 100 52.72 11.76 5.22
CA LYS A 100 54.18 11.94 5.08
C LYS A 100 54.32 13.41 4.64
N THR A 101 55.04 14.27 5.34
CA THR A 101 56.40 14.17 5.87
C THR A 101 56.57 15.18 6.99
#